data_AF-A0AA40F7H9-F1
#
_entry.id   AF-A0AA40F7H9-F1
#
_cell.length_a   1.000
_cell.length_b   1.000
_cell.length_c   1.000
_cell.angle_alpha   90.00
_cell.angle_beta   90.00
_cell.angle_gamma   90.00
#
_symmetry.space_group_name_H-M   'P 1'
#
loop_
_entity.id
_entity.type
_entity.pdbx_description
1 polymer ?
#
loop_
_entity_poly.entity_id
_entity_poly.type
_entity_poly.pdbx_seq_one_letter_code
_entity_poly.pdbx_strand_id
1 'polypeptide(L)'
;MASHAPQVHEHLKNLYAEYRHTGDIDEKGRFFSPHCLQICRPTPSFCANDGRTIISYLHQVADKTLAFDGDVEDTKDKDTPGKSLYTIRPLNSEEAVDFATDDIVAPVGITSTALRSRAEVEGWQGMRVDLWDSDPKALLVKVQYWWRVEDGEWIQILHDILYIGPRDGTEGSSRDEILE
;
A
#
# COMPACT_ATOMS: atom_id res chain seq x y z
N MET A 1 -19.00 -18.40 18.09
CA MET A 1 -17.60 -18.10 17.74
C MET A 1 -17.42 -16.61 17.90
N ALA A 2 -16.67 -16.15 18.90
CA ALA A 2 -16.42 -14.73 19.08
C ALA A 2 -15.62 -14.24 17.87
N SER A 3 -16.03 -13.12 17.25
CA SER A 3 -15.34 -12.56 16.11
C SER A 3 -13.95 -12.08 16.56
N HIS A 4 -12.90 -12.80 16.17
CA HIS A 4 -11.51 -12.38 16.35
C HIS A 4 -11.11 -11.20 15.43
N ALA A 5 -12.02 -10.74 14.57
CA ALA A 5 -11.77 -9.68 13.58
C ALA A 5 -11.18 -8.39 14.19
N PRO A 6 -11.66 -7.84 15.32
CA PRO A 6 -11.04 -6.65 15.92
C PRO A 6 -9.59 -6.87 16.33
N GLN A 7 -9.24 -8.06 16.84
CA GLN A 7 -7.86 -8.39 17.23
C GLN A 7 -6.95 -8.54 16.01
N VAL A 8 -7.46 -9.14 14.94
CA VAL A 8 -6.73 -9.26 13.67
C VAL A 8 -6.46 -7.88 13.08
N HIS A 9 -7.46 -7.00 13.02
CA HIS A 9 -7.28 -5.67 12.44
C HIS A 9 -6.25 -4.82 13.19
N GLU A 10 -6.27 -4.82 14.53
CA GLU A 10 -5.25 -4.12 15.32
C GLU A 10 -3.85 -4.71 15.11
N HIS A 11 -3.75 -6.03 14.99
CA HIS A 11 -2.47 -6.67 14.66
C HIS A 11 -1.96 -6.26 13.27
N LEU A 12 -2.83 -6.22 12.25
CA LEU A 12 -2.46 -5.78 10.90
C LEU A 12 -2.05 -4.30 10.85
N LYS A 13 -2.68 -3.44 11.66
CA LYS A 13 -2.23 -2.04 11.80
C LYS A 13 -0.80 -1.96 12.33
N ASN A 14 -0.48 -2.73 13.37
CA ASN A 14 0.86 -2.78 13.95
C ASN A 14 1.88 -3.30 12.93
N LEU A 15 1.57 -4.37 12.20
CA LEU A 15 2.44 -4.89 11.14
C LEU A 15 2.67 -3.87 10.02
N TYR A 16 1.63 -3.13 9.63
CA TYR A 16 1.76 -2.07 8.64
C TYR A 16 2.66 -0.93 9.15
N ALA A 17 2.53 -0.54 10.42
CA ALA A 17 3.40 0.46 11.04
C ALA A 17 4.87 -0.01 11.05
N GLU A 18 5.13 -1.27 11.47
CA GLU A 18 6.48 -1.85 11.42
C GLU A 18 7.06 -1.85 10.00
N TYR A 19 6.26 -2.23 9.00
CA TYR A 19 6.64 -2.13 7.59
C TYR A 19 7.00 -0.69 7.21
N ARG A 20 6.15 0.27 7.59
CA ARG A 20 6.31 1.70 7.25
C ARG A 20 7.57 2.30 7.86
N HIS A 21 7.93 1.90 9.08
CA HIS A 21 9.09 2.40 9.83
C HIS A 21 10.36 1.57 9.62
N THR A 22 10.30 0.44 8.93
CA THR A 22 11.50 -0.28 8.49
C THR A 22 12.29 0.60 7.52
N GLY A 23 13.49 1.02 7.91
CA GLY A 23 14.32 1.98 7.17
C GLY A 23 15.07 1.38 5.99
N ASP A 24 15.51 0.12 6.12
CA ASP A 24 16.14 -0.61 5.02
C ASP A 24 15.05 -1.10 4.04
N ILE A 25 15.18 -0.73 2.76
CA ILE A 25 14.22 -1.10 1.72
C ILE A 25 14.22 -2.61 1.49
N ASP A 26 15.37 -3.29 1.58
CA ASP A 26 15.42 -4.74 1.38
C ASP A 26 14.76 -5.50 2.54
N GLU A 27 14.90 -5.00 3.77
CA GLU A 27 14.22 -5.57 4.94
C GLU A 27 12.70 -5.47 4.86
N LYS A 28 12.14 -4.51 4.11
CA LYS A 28 10.69 -4.45 3.86
C LYS A 28 10.16 -5.70 3.16
N GLY A 29 11.02 -6.44 2.45
CA GLY A 29 10.64 -7.69 1.77
C GLY A 29 10.10 -8.76 2.73
N ARG A 30 10.44 -8.70 4.03
CA ARG A 30 9.94 -9.66 5.04
C ARG A 30 8.43 -9.57 5.27
N PHE A 31 7.80 -8.44 4.93
CA PHE A 31 6.36 -8.26 5.08
C PHE A 31 5.57 -8.76 3.87
N PHE A 32 6.26 -9.15 2.79
CA PHE A 32 5.64 -9.52 1.53
C PHE A 32 5.80 -11.02 1.32
N SER A 33 4.72 -11.68 0.90
CA SER A 33 4.85 -13.02 0.36
C SER A 33 5.78 -12.97 -0.87
N PRO A 34 6.57 -14.02 -1.14
CA PRO A 34 7.35 -14.09 -2.38
C PRO A 34 6.49 -13.90 -3.63
N HIS A 35 5.20 -14.19 -3.55
CA HIS A 35 4.21 -14.04 -4.62
C HIS A 35 3.31 -12.80 -4.43
N CYS A 36 3.69 -11.85 -3.59
CA CYS A 36 2.93 -10.62 -3.38
C CYS A 36 2.77 -9.87 -4.70
N LEU A 37 1.52 -9.56 -5.05
CA LEU A 37 1.18 -8.84 -6.26
C LEU A 37 1.06 -7.35 -5.99
N GLN A 38 1.33 -6.52 -6.99
CA GLN A 38 0.95 -5.11 -6.97
C GLN A 38 0.17 -4.77 -8.23
N ILE A 39 -0.96 -4.09 -8.04
CA ILE A 39 -1.87 -3.66 -9.08
C ILE A 39 -2.09 -2.17 -8.90
N CYS A 40 -2.04 -1.42 -10.00
CA CYS A 40 -2.33 0.01 -10.00
C CYS A 40 -3.51 0.29 -10.94
N ARG A 41 -4.61 0.77 -10.36
CA ARG A 41 -5.83 1.12 -11.11
C ARG A 41 -5.67 2.40 -11.95
N PRO A 42 -4.95 3.45 -11.48
CA PRO A 42 -4.64 4.62 -12.31
C PRO A 42 -3.84 4.29 -13.58
N THR A 43 -3.98 5.15 -14.60
CA THR A 43 -3.17 5.09 -15.84
C THR A 43 -2.07 6.15 -15.81
N PRO A 44 -0.82 5.83 -16.20
CA PRO A 44 -0.33 4.52 -16.65
C PRO A 44 -0.34 3.49 -15.51
N SER A 45 -0.83 2.29 -15.80
CA SER A 45 -0.81 1.20 -14.84
C SER A 45 0.63 0.68 -14.68
N PHE A 46 1.02 0.44 -13.44
CA PHE A 46 2.23 -0.29 -13.09
C PHE A 46 1.85 -1.48 -12.23
N CYS A 47 2.54 -2.59 -12.43
CA CYS A 47 2.23 -3.83 -11.72
C CYS A 47 3.49 -4.57 -11.32
N ALA A 48 3.36 -5.43 -10.31
CA ALA A 48 4.40 -6.36 -9.89
C ALA A 48 3.78 -7.75 -9.75
N ASN A 49 4.50 -8.76 -10.26
CA ASN A 49 4.10 -10.16 -10.17
C ASN A 49 4.69 -10.89 -8.96
N ASP A 50 5.57 -10.22 -8.22
CA ASP A 50 6.22 -10.77 -7.03
C ASP A 50 6.72 -9.64 -6.11
N GLY A 51 6.96 -10.02 -4.85
CA GLY A 51 7.44 -9.08 -3.83
C GLY A 51 8.81 -8.48 -4.14
N ARG A 52 9.68 -9.20 -4.86
CA ARG A 52 11.01 -8.70 -5.25
C ARG A 52 10.91 -7.54 -6.23
N THR A 53 9.97 -7.61 -7.16
CA THR A 53 9.68 -6.53 -8.10
C THR A 53 9.14 -5.29 -7.38
N ILE A 54 8.28 -5.48 -6.36
CA ILE A 54 7.81 -4.37 -5.50
C ILE A 54 8.98 -3.69 -4.81
N ILE A 55 9.90 -4.45 -4.21
CA ILE A 55 11.12 -3.93 -3.57
C ILE A 55 11.99 -3.15 -4.57
N SER A 56 12.16 -3.67 -5.79
CA SER A 56 12.88 -2.93 -6.85
C SER A 56 12.21 -1.60 -7.19
N TYR A 57 10.89 -1.53 -7.22
CA TYR A 57 10.18 -0.25 -7.42
C TYR A 57 10.40 0.72 -6.26
N LEU A 58 10.43 0.25 -5.02
CA LEU A 58 10.73 1.09 -3.86
C LEU A 58 12.14 1.70 -3.95
N HIS A 59 13.15 0.89 -4.33
CA HIS A 59 14.50 1.39 -4.62
C HIS A 59 14.50 2.45 -5.72
N GLN A 60 13.82 2.19 -6.85
CA GLN A 60 13.75 3.17 -7.95
C GLN A 60 13.13 4.51 -7.53
N VAL A 61 12.14 4.49 -6.62
CA VAL A 61 11.53 5.73 -6.09
C VAL A 61 12.48 6.43 -5.12
N ALA A 62 13.17 5.70 -4.25
CA ALA A 62 14.16 6.25 -3.34
C ALA A 62 15.34 6.88 -4.12
N ASP A 63 15.86 6.18 -5.12
CA ASP A 63 16.95 6.65 -5.98
C ASP A 63 16.56 7.88 -6.79
N LYS A 64 15.33 7.93 -7.33
CA LYS A 64 14.84 9.13 -8.04
C LYS A 64 14.75 10.32 -7.09
N THR A 65 14.25 10.12 -5.88
CA THR A 65 14.23 11.16 -4.85
C THR A 65 15.63 11.69 -4.56
N LEU A 66 16.63 10.82 -4.48
CA LEU A 66 18.03 11.19 -4.27
C LEU A 66 18.69 11.85 -5.51
N ALA A 67 18.28 11.48 -6.72
CA ALA A 67 18.83 12.02 -7.96
C ALA A 67 18.31 13.43 -8.29
N PHE A 68 17.10 13.78 -7.86
CA PHE A 68 16.55 15.13 -8.01
C PHE A 68 17.13 16.16 -7.01
N ASP A 69 17.81 15.70 -5.95
CA ASP A 69 18.59 16.54 -5.04
C ASP A 69 19.93 17.02 -5.67
N GLY A 70 20.27 16.55 -6.88
CA GLY A 70 21.55 16.80 -7.54
C GLY A 70 21.60 17.94 -8.56
N ASP A 71 20.49 18.60 -8.90
CA ASP A 71 20.47 19.57 -10.01
C ASP A 71 19.40 20.68 -9.86
N VAL A 72 19.39 21.36 -8.70
CA VAL A 72 18.64 22.62 -8.52
C VAL A 72 19.59 23.72 -8.08
N GLU A 73 19.86 24.65 -9.00
CA GLU A 73 20.46 25.95 -8.69
C GLU A 73 19.67 26.67 -7.59
N ASP A 74 20.34 26.87 -6.45
CA ASP A 74 20.26 28.04 -5.56
C ASP A 74 18.88 28.69 -5.37
N THR A 75 17.98 28.01 -4.65
CA THR A 75 17.05 28.70 -3.74
C THR A 75 17.19 28.12 -2.34
N LYS A 76 17.83 28.89 -1.47
CA LYS A 76 17.84 28.71 -0.02
C LYS A 76 16.41 28.81 0.53
N ASP A 77 15.70 27.70 0.55
CA ASP A 77 14.78 27.38 1.62
C ASP A 77 15.05 25.93 2.01
N LYS A 78 15.53 25.73 3.24
CA LYS A 78 15.66 24.41 3.82
C LYS A 78 14.24 23.93 4.13
N ASP A 79 13.55 23.42 3.12
CA ASP A 79 12.30 22.71 3.34
C ASP A 79 12.60 21.54 4.26
N THR A 80 11.97 21.56 5.43
CA THR A 80 11.98 20.44 6.35
C THR A 80 11.37 19.27 5.58
N PRO A 81 12.01 18.09 5.51
CA PRO A 81 11.40 16.93 4.87
C PRO A 81 10.02 16.77 5.45
N GLY A 82 9.01 16.87 4.59
CA GLY A 82 7.65 16.81 5.02
C GLY A 82 7.39 15.50 5.79
N LYS A 83 6.54 15.57 6.81
CA LYS A 83 6.15 14.38 7.55
C LYS A 83 5.24 13.55 6.65
N SER A 84 5.63 12.32 6.36
CA SER A 84 4.74 11.39 5.70
C SER A 84 3.68 10.90 6.69
N LEU A 85 2.42 11.07 6.32
CA LEU A 85 1.25 10.79 7.13
C LEU A 85 0.43 9.68 6.48
N TYR A 86 -0.31 8.93 7.29
CA TYR A 86 -1.26 7.95 6.77
C TYR A 86 -2.44 7.69 7.71
N THR A 87 -3.54 7.19 7.16
CA THR A 87 -4.58 6.49 7.93
C THR A 87 -4.57 5.00 7.58
N ILE A 88 -5.05 4.16 8.51
CA ILE A 88 -5.25 2.74 8.24
C ILE A 88 -6.50 2.22 8.94
N ARG A 89 -7.37 1.55 8.18
CA ARG A 89 -8.60 0.93 8.69
C ARG A 89 -8.94 -0.36 7.95
N PRO A 90 -9.78 -1.24 8.51
CA PRO A 90 -10.35 -2.36 7.77
C PRO A 90 -11.13 -1.89 6.53
N LEU A 91 -11.17 -2.74 5.51
CA LEU A 91 -12.08 -2.53 4.37
C LEU A 91 -13.54 -2.60 4.85
N ASN A 92 -14.39 -1.77 4.24
CA ASN A 92 -15.84 -1.91 4.38
C ASN A 92 -16.36 -3.06 3.49
N SER A 93 -17.65 -3.37 3.58
CA SER A 93 -18.25 -4.49 2.85
C SER A 93 -18.19 -4.36 1.32
N GLU A 94 -18.19 -3.14 0.79
CA GLU A 94 -18.10 -2.89 -0.66
C GLU A 94 -16.65 -3.01 -1.13
N GLU A 95 -15.71 -2.42 -0.39
CA GLU A 95 -14.28 -2.51 -0.64
C GLU A 95 -13.78 -3.96 -0.56
N ALA A 96 -14.29 -4.75 0.40
CA ALA A 96 -13.89 -6.14 0.63
C ALA A 96 -14.21 -7.09 -0.54
N VAL A 97 -15.02 -6.66 -1.51
CA VAL A 97 -15.38 -7.45 -2.71
C VAL A 97 -14.94 -6.80 -4.02
N ASP A 98 -14.32 -5.61 -3.97
CA ASP A 98 -13.85 -4.85 -5.12
C ASP A 98 -12.40 -5.22 -5.49
N PHE A 99 -12.23 -6.29 -6.28
CA PHE A 99 -10.92 -6.78 -6.76
C PHE A 99 -10.52 -6.23 -8.15
N ALA A 100 -10.82 -4.97 -8.43
CA ALA A 100 -10.59 -4.32 -9.73
C ALA A 100 -11.23 -5.06 -10.92
N THR A 101 -11.10 -4.51 -12.14
CA THR A 101 -11.60 -5.15 -13.37
C THR A 101 -10.52 -6.04 -14.00
N ASP A 102 -10.93 -6.96 -14.88
CA ASP A 102 -9.99 -7.85 -15.59
C ASP A 102 -8.92 -7.08 -16.38
N ASP A 103 -9.25 -5.95 -16.99
CA ASP A 103 -8.28 -5.12 -17.70
C ASP A 103 -7.16 -4.57 -16.78
N ILE A 104 -7.50 -4.26 -15.53
CA ILE A 104 -6.56 -3.75 -14.53
C ILE A 104 -5.66 -4.87 -13.99
N VAL A 105 -6.20 -6.07 -13.82
CA VAL A 105 -5.47 -7.19 -13.21
C VAL A 105 -4.78 -8.10 -14.23
N ALA A 106 -5.14 -8.01 -15.52
CA ALA A 106 -4.52 -8.79 -16.59
C ALA A 106 -2.98 -8.68 -16.65
N PRO A 107 -2.35 -7.52 -16.40
CA PRO A 107 -0.89 -7.41 -16.38
C PRO A 107 -0.20 -8.30 -15.34
N VAL A 108 -0.90 -8.68 -14.26
CA VAL A 108 -0.37 -9.63 -13.25
C VAL A 108 -0.77 -11.09 -13.53
N GLY A 109 -1.31 -11.39 -14.72
CA GLY A 109 -1.59 -12.74 -15.18
C GLY A 109 -2.73 -13.46 -14.44
N ILE A 110 -3.65 -12.70 -13.83
CA ILE A 110 -4.82 -13.24 -13.11
C ILE A 110 -6.09 -12.51 -13.54
N THR A 111 -7.25 -13.08 -13.22
CA THR A 111 -8.56 -12.43 -13.39
C THR A 111 -9.09 -11.94 -12.04
N SER A 112 -9.98 -10.95 -12.07
CA SER A 112 -10.62 -10.38 -10.87
C SER A 112 -11.43 -11.45 -10.13
N THR A 113 -12.10 -12.33 -10.89
CA THR A 113 -12.85 -13.47 -10.32
C THR A 113 -11.91 -14.45 -9.60
N ALA A 114 -10.73 -14.74 -10.16
CA ALA A 114 -9.76 -15.62 -9.53
C ALA A 114 -9.14 -14.99 -8.27
N LEU A 115 -8.88 -13.68 -8.27
CA LEU A 115 -8.43 -12.97 -7.05
C LEU A 115 -9.46 -13.04 -5.93
N ARG A 116 -10.74 -12.73 -6.24
CA ARG A 116 -11.82 -12.85 -5.25
C ARG A 116 -11.93 -14.27 -4.70
N SER A 117 -11.89 -15.27 -5.57
CA SER A 117 -11.95 -16.67 -5.16
C SER A 117 -10.76 -17.06 -4.26
N ARG A 118 -9.55 -16.57 -4.53
CA ARG A 118 -8.40 -16.77 -3.65
C ARG A 118 -8.60 -16.10 -2.30
N ALA A 119 -9.07 -14.86 -2.29
CA ALA A 119 -9.33 -14.13 -1.05
C ALA A 119 -10.33 -14.85 -0.13
N GLU A 120 -11.38 -15.44 -0.71
CA GLU A 120 -12.37 -16.23 0.02
C GLU A 120 -11.79 -17.55 0.55
N VAL A 121 -11.06 -18.31 -0.28
CA VAL A 121 -10.51 -19.62 0.09
C VAL A 121 -9.39 -19.51 1.11
N GLU A 122 -8.52 -18.50 0.96
CA GLU A 122 -7.35 -18.29 1.80
C GLU A 122 -7.65 -17.36 3.00
N GLY A 123 -8.88 -16.85 3.12
CA GLY A 123 -9.33 -16.03 4.24
C GLY A 123 -8.62 -14.67 4.33
N TRP A 124 -8.38 -14.02 3.19
CA TRP A 124 -7.66 -12.75 3.15
C TRP A 124 -8.34 -11.67 3.98
N GLN A 125 -7.52 -10.80 4.57
CA GLN A 125 -7.97 -9.63 5.33
C GLN A 125 -7.44 -8.37 4.64
N GLY A 126 -8.33 -7.42 4.38
CA GLY A 126 -7.98 -6.18 3.70
C GLY A 126 -7.93 -4.99 4.65
N MET A 127 -6.97 -4.10 4.42
CA MET A 127 -6.90 -2.79 5.08
C MET A 127 -6.82 -1.68 4.03
N ARG A 128 -7.61 -0.64 4.22
CA ARG A 128 -7.53 0.61 3.48
C ARG A 128 -6.44 1.49 4.12
N VAL A 129 -5.54 1.99 3.28
CA VAL A 129 -4.55 2.98 3.66
C VAL A 129 -4.61 4.16 2.70
N ASP A 130 -4.70 5.36 3.25
CA ASP A 130 -4.49 6.60 2.53
C ASP A 130 -3.16 7.19 3.04
N LEU A 131 -2.22 7.49 2.14
CA LEU A 131 -0.89 8.03 2.45
C LEU A 131 -0.72 9.38 1.77
N TRP A 132 -0.13 10.34 2.48
CA TRP A 132 0.21 11.65 1.92
C TRP A 132 1.40 12.24 2.68
N ASP A 133 1.88 13.39 2.24
CA ASP A 133 2.81 14.20 3.00
C ASP A 133 2.11 15.45 3.56
N SER A 134 2.60 15.93 4.70
CA SER A 134 2.33 17.27 5.20
C SER A 134 2.45 18.39 4.16
N ASP A 135 3.32 18.27 3.15
CA ASP A 135 3.38 19.19 2.02
C ASP A 135 2.06 19.14 1.21
N PRO A 136 1.33 20.26 1.07
CA PRO A 136 0.11 20.32 0.25
C PRO A 136 0.32 19.96 -1.23
N LYS A 137 1.55 20.07 -1.74
CA LYS A 137 1.89 19.70 -3.13
C LYS A 137 2.21 18.22 -3.29
N ALA A 138 2.36 17.46 -2.21
CA ALA A 138 2.66 16.05 -2.26
C ALA A 138 1.47 15.23 -2.79
N LEU A 139 1.81 14.03 -3.26
CA LEU A 139 0.83 13.09 -3.78
C LEU A 139 0.05 12.43 -2.64
N LEU A 140 -1.24 12.21 -2.89
CA LEU A 140 -2.09 11.31 -2.14
C LEU A 140 -2.06 9.94 -2.83
N VAL A 141 -1.76 8.90 -2.07
CA VAL A 141 -1.76 7.51 -2.51
C VAL A 141 -2.81 6.76 -1.71
N LYS A 142 -3.75 6.10 -2.38
CA LYS A 142 -4.79 5.29 -1.76
C LYS A 142 -4.60 3.84 -2.14
N VAL A 143 -4.46 2.96 -1.15
CA VAL A 143 -4.13 1.55 -1.36
C VAL A 143 -5.07 0.66 -0.54
N GLN A 144 -5.46 -0.47 -1.11
CA GLN A 144 -5.96 -1.60 -0.34
C GLN A 144 -4.83 -2.62 -0.24
N TYR A 145 -4.33 -2.82 0.96
CA TYR A 145 -3.40 -3.90 1.24
C TYR A 145 -4.20 -5.12 1.66
N TRP A 146 -3.76 -6.30 1.23
CA TRP A 146 -4.39 -7.56 1.54
C TRP A 146 -3.38 -8.50 2.17
N TRP A 147 -3.79 -9.18 3.24
CA TRP A 147 -2.96 -10.12 3.99
C TRP A 147 -3.62 -11.49 4.06
N ARG A 148 -2.79 -12.51 4.25
CA ARG A 148 -3.22 -13.85 4.65
C ARG A 148 -2.28 -14.40 5.70
N VAL A 149 -2.67 -15.50 6.34
CA VAL A 149 -1.77 -16.27 7.19
C VAL A 149 -0.93 -17.21 6.32
N GLU A 150 0.39 -17.12 6.43
CA GLU A 150 1.37 -17.99 5.78
C GLU A 150 2.38 -18.43 6.85
N ASP A 151 2.58 -19.74 7.02
CA ASP A 151 3.45 -20.32 8.07
C ASP A 151 3.19 -19.82 9.50
N GLY A 152 1.94 -19.43 9.79
CA GLY A 152 1.50 -18.94 11.11
C GLY A 152 1.66 -17.43 11.31
N GLU A 153 2.17 -16.71 10.32
CA GLU A 153 2.34 -15.25 10.37
C GLU A 153 1.45 -14.54 9.34
N TRP A 154 1.06 -13.30 9.64
CA TRP A 154 0.31 -12.47 8.69
C TRP A 154 1.27 -11.81 7.71
N ILE A 155 1.06 -12.04 6.42
CA ILE A 155 1.93 -11.53 5.37
C ILE A 155 1.12 -10.84 4.27
N GLN A 156 1.67 -9.78 3.69
CA GLN A 156 1.03 -9.07 2.57
C GLN A 156 1.11 -9.90 1.29
N ILE A 157 0.00 -9.97 0.58
CA ILE A 157 -0.14 -10.77 -0.64
C ILE A 157 -0.63 -9.99 -1.87
N LEU A 158 -1.21 -8.81 -1.67
CA LEU A 158 -1.65 -7.93 -2.74
C LEU A 158 -1.64 -6.48 -2.27
N HIS A 159 -1.03 -5.62 -3.07
CA HIS A 159 -1.08 -4.16 -2.98
C HIS A 159 -1.94 -3.64 -4.13
N ASP A 160 -3.18 -3.23 -3.84
CA ASP A 160 -4.11 -2.69 -4.84
C ASP A 160 -4.20 -1.17 -4.71
N ILE A 161 -3.44 -0.48 -5.54
CA ILE A 161 -3.31 0.97 -5.56
C ILE A 161 -4.49 1.55 -6.34
N LEU A 162 -5.41 2.18 -5.62
CA LEU A 162 -6.64 2.74 -6.18
C LEU A 162 -6.43 4.13 -6.78
N TYR A 163 -5.51 4.91 -6.22
CA TYR A 163 -5.29 6.30 -6.61
C TYR A 163 -3.86 6.73 -6.32
N ILE A 164 -3.28 7.48 -7.26
CA ILE A 164 -2.06 8.26 -7.10
C ILE A 164 -2.31 9.58 -7.82
N GLY A 165 -2.20 10.69 -7.10
CA GLY A 165 -2.40 12.01 -7.69
C GLY A 165 -2.36 13.13 -6.65
N PRO A 166 -2.74 14.36 -7.03
CA PRO A 166 -2.86 15.46 -6.09
C PRO A 166 -3.82 15.13 -4.94
N ARG A 167 -3.63 15.79 -3.80
CA ARG A 167 -4.58 15.72 -2.69
C ARG A 167 -5.97 16.16 -3.14
N ASP A 168 -6.98 15.40 -2.77
CA ASP A 168 -8.38 15.61 -3.17
C ASP A 168 -9.26 16.12 -2.00
N GLY A 169 -8.66 16.38 -0.84
CA GLY A 169 -9.33 16.86 0.36
C GLY A 169 -9.99 15.75 1.18
N THR A 170 -9.81 14.48 0.78
CA THR A 170 -10.32 13.31 1.52
C THR A 170 -9.26 12.64 2.39
N GLU A 171 -8.01 13.11 2.36
CA GLU A 171 -6.97 12.64 3.27
C GLU A 171 -7.38 12.84 4.74
N GLY A 172 -7.31 11.78 5.55
CA GLY A 172 -7.76 11.83 6.94
C GLY A 172 -9.24 12.14 7.14
N SER A 173 -10.07 12.05 6.08
CA SER A 173 -11.52 12.32 6.16
C SER A 173 -12.33 11.17 6.75
N SER A 174 -11.75 9.96 6.75
CA SER A 174 -12.25 8.89 7.61
C SER A 174 -12.02 9.31 9.06
N ARG A 175 -12.91 8.95 9.98
CA ARG A 175 -12.74 9.21 11.43
C ARG A 175 -11.58 8.40 12.05
N ASP A 176 -10.65 7.97 11.22
CA ASP A 176 -9.50 7.18 11.58
C ASP A 176 -8.41 8.09 12.13
N GLU A 177 -7.53 7.49 12.92
CA GLU A 177 -6.36 8.15 13.44
C GLU A 177 -5.36 8.44 12.32
N ILE A 178 -4.81 9.67 12.31
CA ILE A 178 -3.70 10.05 11.44
C ILE A 178 -2.40 9.66 12.14
N LEU A 179 -1.58 8.88 11.46
CA LEU A 179 -0.33 8.32 11.95
C LEU A 179 0.86 8.87 11.14
N GLU A 180 2.07 8.76 11.70
CA GLU A 180 3.36 9.09 11.08
C GLU A 180 4.21 7.83 10.88
#